data_AF-A0A6H2A429-F1
#
_entry.id   AF-A0A6H2A429-F1
#
_cell.length_a   1.000
_cell.length_b   1.000
_cell.length_c   1.000
_cell.angle_alpha   90.00
_cell.angle_beta   90.00
_cell.angle_gamma   90.00
#
_symmetry.space_group_name_H-M   'P 1'
#
loop_
_entity.id
_entity.type
_entity.pdbx_description
1 polymer ?
#
loop_
_entity_poly.entity_id
_entity_poly.type
_entity_poly.pdbx_seq_one_letter_code
_entity_poly.pdbx_strand_id
1 'polypeptide(L)'
;MITLKIKDLEKKLNRKISKNINLLAVDTASKTGWAKITTTDKDIKIDYGFIDIQSKDKEFKYNQMIDTFPELIKGCDKVIIEDVFLRFNVMVHSMLSRIGMIVYVIAHQLKVKDKYFIWASSSRKLIGLKNAKKDIVQKEFKEKFNIKIEDEDIIDSLILGFGGLIEKVD
;
A
#
# COMPACT_ATOMS: atom_id res chain seq x y z
N MET A 1 -13.92 4.21 -4.63
CA MET A 1 -13.57 5.23 -3.63
C MET A 1 -14.23 4.91 -2.30
N ILE A 2 -13.48 4.89 -1.20
CA ILE A 2 -13.97 4.70 0.18
C ILE A 2 -13.76 5.99 0.96
N THR A 3 -14.70 6.34 1.84
CA THR A 3 -14.57 7.48 2.76
C THR A 3 -14.78 7.03 4.19
N LEU A 4 -13.88 7.40 5.09
CA LEU A 4 -13.92 7.08 6.52
C LEU A 4 -13.71 8.35 7.34
N LYS A 5 -14.16 8.34 8.61
CA LYS A 5 -13.81 9.38 9.59
C LYS A 5 -12.50 9.02 10.28
N ILE A 6 -11.61 10.01 10.41
CA ILE A 6 -10.33 9.83 11.12
C ILE A 6 -10.56 9.37 12.55
N LYS A 7 -11.48 10.02 13.28
CA LYS A 7 -11.77 9.68 14.68
C LYS A 7 -12.21 8.22 14.87
N ASP A 8 -12.97 7.69 13.92
CA ASP A 8 -13.42 6.29 13.97
C ASP A 8 -12.24 5.33 13.75
N LEU A 9 -11.35 5.68 12.81
CA LEU A 9 -10.14 4.90 12.57
C LEU A 9 -9.17 4.96 13.77
N GLU A 10 -8.92 6.15 14.32
CA GLU A 10 -8.10 6.35 15.52
C GLU A 10 -8.63 5.54 16.70
N LYS A 11 -9.96 5.54 16.90
CA LYS A 11 -10.62 4.75 17.95
C LYS A 11 -10.42 3.24 17.75
N LYS A 12 -10.56 2.74 16.52
CA LYS A 12 -10.37 1.31 16.18
C LYS A 12 -8.92 0.86 16.30
N LEU A 13 -7.97 1.74 16.03
CA LEU A 13 -6.53 1.46 16.06
C LEU A 13 -5.88 1.77 17.41
N ASN A 14 -6.52 2.60 18.24
CA ASN A 14 -5.93 3.18 19.44
C ASN A 14 -4.56 3.85 19.15
N ARG A 15 -4.52 4.61 18.05
CA ARG A 15 -3.34 5.29 17.51
C ARG A 15 -3.79 6.59 16.84
N LYS A 16 -2.91 7.59 16.83
CA LYS A 16 -3.12 8.80 16.04
C LYS A 16 -2.86 8.55 14.56
N ILE A 17 -3.62 9.24 13.72
CA ILE A 17 -3.54 9.13 12.27
C ILE A 17 -3.03 10.43 11.68
N SER A 18 -2.07 10.33 10.78
CA SER A 18 -1.47 11.46 10.06
C SER A 18 -2.54 12.20 9.25
N LYS A 19 -2.64 13.52 9.45
CA LYS A 19 -3.65 14.40 8.83
C LYS A 19 -3.04 15.26 7.75
N ASN A 20 -3.87 15.68 6.78
CA ASN A 20 -3.48 16.57 5.68
C ASN A 20 -2.30 16.03 4.88
N ILE A 21 -2.31 14.72 4.60
CA ILE A 21 -1.30 14.06 3.78
C ILE A 21 -1.92 13.26 2.62
N ASN A 22 -1.13 13.11 1.57
CA ASN A 22 -1.36 12.18 0.47
C ASN A 22 -0.37 11.02 0.58
N LEU A 23 -0.91 9.81 0.76
CA LEU A 23 -0.15 8.58 0.91
C LEU A 23 -0.46 7.65 -0.26
N LEU A 24 0.58 7.04 -0.84
CA LEU A 24 0.42 5.90 -1.75
C LEU A 24 0.99 4.65 -1.09
N ALA A 25 0.22 3.57 -1.04
CA ALA A 25 0.68 2.26 -0.64
C ALA A 25 0.65 1.31 -1.85
N VAL A 26 1.72 0.53 -2.03
CA VAL A 26 1.90 -0.36 -3.19
C VAL A 26 2.22 -1.77 -2.70
N ASP A 27 1.36 -2.72 -3.03
CA ASP A 27 1.61 -4.16 -2.89
C ASP A 27 2.32 -4.66 -4.15
N THR A 28 3.60 -4.97 -4.02
CA THR A 28 4.44 -5.44 -5.13
C THR A 28 4.11 -6.89 -5.46
N ALA A 29 3.27 -7.08 -6.47
CA ALA A 29 2.89 -8.38 -7.01
C ALA A 29 2.90 -8.35 -8.54
N SER A 30 2.78 -9.52 -9.20
CA SER A 30 2.69 -9.60 -10.67
C SER A 30 1.54 -8.74 -11.24
N LYS A 31 0.40 -8.75 -10.53
CA LYS A 31 -0.69 -7.78 -10.64
C LYS A 31 -0.52 -6.84 -9.44
N THR A 32 0.12 -5.69 -9.65
CA THR A 32 0.52 -4.79 -8.56
C THR A 32 -0.68 -4.00 -8.05
N GLY A 33 -1.02 -4.17 -6.77
CA GLY A 33 -2.08 -3.41 -6.11
C GLY A 33 -1.58 -2.05 -5.65
N TRP A 34 -2.46 -1.05 -5.66
CA TRP A 34 -2.17 0.25 -5.07
C TRP A 34 -3.37 0.84 -4.33
N ALA A 35 -3.09 1.58 -3.26
CA ALA A 35 -4.06 2.37 -2.53
C ALA A 35 -3.54 3.80 -2.33
N LYS A 36 -4.25 4.78 -2.90
CA LYS A 36 -3.98 6.21 -2.70
C LYS A 36 -4.93 6.74 -1.64
N ILE A 37 -4.35 7.17 -0.51
CA ILE A 37 -5.08 7.64 0.67
C ILE A 37 -4.82 9.13 0.84
N THR A 38 -5.88 9.92 0.86
CA THR A 38 -5.85 11.36 1.17
C THR A 38 -6.51 11.59 2.50
N THR A 39 -5.80 12.22 3.44
CA THR A 39 -6.37 12.61 4.74
C THR A 39 -6.60 14.11 4.81
N THR A 40 -7.68 14.51 5.49
CA THR A 40 -7.93 15.89 5.90
C THR A 40 -7.87 15.97 7.43
N ASP A 41 -8.40 17.03 8.05
CA ASP A 41 -8.55 17.08 9.50
C ASP A 41 -9.60 16.09 10.05
N LYS A 42 -10.52 15.63 9.20
CA LYS A 42 -11.71 14.86 9.62
C LYS A 42 -11.90 13.56 8.87
N ASP A 43 -11.52 13.52 7.61
CA ASP A 43 -11.89 12.47 6.67
C ASP A 43 -10.66 11.79 6.08
N ILE A 44 -10.84 10.53 5.71
CA ILE A 44 -9.90 9.73 4.94
C ILE A 44 -10.61 9.33 3.66
N LYS A 45 -10.05 9.69 2.51
CA LYS A 45 -10.50 9.25 1.20
C LYS A 45 -9.51 8.24 0.64
N ILE A 46 -10.02 7.15 0.08
CA ILE A 46 -9.21 6.05 -0.41
C ILE A 46 -9.65 5.73 -1.84
N ASP A 47 -8.71 5.90 -2.76
CA ASP A 47 -8.78 5.36 -4.11
C ASP A 47 -7.83 4.17 -4.22
N TYR A 48 -8.17 3.23 -5.08
CA TYR A 48 -7.43 1.99 -5.20
C TYR A 48 -7.61 1.38 -6.58
N GLY A 49 -6.68 0.51 -6.96
CA GLY A 49 -6.73 -0.21 -8.21
C GLY A 49 -5.52 -1.11 -8.41
N PHE A 50 -5.36 -1.58 -9.63
CA PHE A 50 -4.26 -2.46 -10.00
C PHE A 50 -3.53 -1.93 -11.23
N ILE A 51 -2.25 -2.25 -11.30
CA ILE A 51 -1.48 -2.22 -12.53
C ILE A 51 -1.26 -3.68 -12.93
N ASP A 52 -1.99 -4.12 -13.96
CA ASP A 52 -1.92 -5.47 -14.48
C ASP A 52 -1.39 -5.45 -15.92
N ILE A 53 -0.08 -5.66 -16.06
CA ILE A 53 0.58 -5.66 -17.36
C ILE A 53 0.72 -7.10 -17.84
N GLN A 54 -0.14 -7.48 -18.77
CA GLN A 54 -0.19 -8.82 -19.37
C GLN A 54 0.92 -8.98 -20.43
N SER A 55 2.15 -9.27 -19.98
CA SER A 55 3.28 -9.58 -20.88
C SER A 55 4.24 -10.61 -20.26
N LYS A 56 4.91 -11.39 -21.12
CA LYS A 56 6.02 -12.27 -20.71
C LYS A 56 7.38 -11.56 -20.73
N ASP A 57 7.46 -10.46 -21.45
CA ASP A 57 8.64 -9.59 -21.53
C ASP A 57 8.72 -8.76 -20.22
N LYS A 58 9.85 -8.89 -19.51
CA LYS A 58 10.04 -8.26 -18.20
C LYS A 58 10.40 -6.79 -18.36
N GLU A 59 11.21 -6.48 -19.35
CA GLU A 59 11.65 -5.14 -19.71
C GLU A 59 10.44 -4.30 -20.13
N PHE A 60 9.55 -4.86 -20.95
CA PHE A 60 8.26 -4.22 -21.27
C PHE A 60 7.44 -3.94 -20.01
N LYS A 61 7.31 -4.92 -19.11
CA LYS A 61 6.61 -4.74 -17.83
C LYS A 61 7.21 -3.61 -16.99
N TYR A 62 8.54 -3.58 -16.86
CA TYR A 62 9.21 -2.53 -16.09
C TYR A 62 9.03 -1.16 -16.71
N ASN A 63 9.11 -1.03 -18.03
CA ASN A 63 8.88 0.24 -18.72
C ASN A 63 7.45 0.74 -18.50
N GLN A 64 6.45 -0.13 -18.65
CA GLN A 64 5.05 0.24 -18.39
C GLN A 64 4.81 0.65 -16.92
N MET A 65 5.49 0.00 -15.96
CA MET A 65 5.46 0.45 -14.56
C MET A 65 6.11 1.84 -14.40
N ILE A 66 7.25 2.07 -15.06
CA ILE A 66 7.95 3.36 -15.08
C ILE A 66 7.08 4.48 -15.65
N ASP A 67 6.27 4.17 -16.68
CA ASP A 67 5.37 5.14 -17.30
C ASP A 67 4.11 5.41 -16.45
N THR A 68 3.65 4.41 -15.68
CA THR A 68 2.39 4.50 -14.93
C THR A 68 2.54 5.14 -13.54
N PHE A 69 3.59 4.79 -12.80
CA PHE A 69 3.77 5.24 -11.42
C PHE A 69 3.97 6.75 -11.20
N PRO A 70 4.55 7.54 -12.14
CA PRO A 70 4.74 8.97 -11.93
C PRO A 70 3.42 9.69 -11.62
N GLU A 71 2.34 9.38 -12.35
CA GLU A 71 1.03 10.01 -12.11
C GLU A 71 0.38 9.55 -10.80
N LEU A 72 0.57 8.29 -10.40
CA LEU A 72 0.07 7.80 -9.11
C LEU A 72 0.78 8.48 -7.94
N ILE A 73 2.11 8.64 -8.02
CA ILE A 73 2.96 9.19 -6.96
C ILE A 73 2.92 10.72 -6.91
N LYS A 74 2.56 11.37 -8.01
CA LYS A 74 2.48 12.83 -8.07
C LYS A 74 1.59 13.39 -6.95
N GLY A 75 2.18 14.33 -6.20
CA GLY A 75 1.53 14.99 -5.07
C GLY A 75 1.46 14.16 -3.77
N CYS A 76 2.07 12.97 -3.73
CA CYS A 76 2.18 12.19 -2.51
C CYS A 76 3.26 12.77 -1.58
N ASP A 77 2.92 12.91 -0.30
CA ASP A 77 3.86 13.22 0.77
C ASP A 77 4.59 11.96 1.25
N LYS A 78 3.90 10.82 1.10
CA LYS A 78 4.33 9.52 1.60
C LYS A 78 4.11 8.39 0.59
N VAL A 79 5.10 7.51 0.44
CA VAL A 79 5.01 6.31 -0.40
C VAL A 79 5.48 5.08 0.38
N ILE A 80 4.62 4.08 0.49
CA ILE A 80 4.88 2.84 1.21
C ILE A 80 4.89 1.72 0.19
N ILE A 81 5.96 0.92 0.23
CA ILE A 81 6.17 -0.16 -0.72
C ILE A 81 6.25 -1.44 0.09
N GLU A 82 5.52 -2.47 -0.33
CA GLU A 82 5.67 -3.78 0.28
C GLU A 82 7.11 -4.29 0.09
N ASP A 83 7.70 -4.76 1.19
CA ASP A 83 8.95 -5.49 1.13
C ASP A 83 8.69 -6.96 0.79
N VAL A 84 9.57 -7.54 -0.02
CA VAL A 84 9.38 -8.88 -0.59
C VAL A 84 10.29 -9.88 0.08
N PHE A 85 9.72 -10.99 0.54
CA PHE A 85 10.48 -12.05 1.19
C PHE A 85 10.81 -13.16 0.17
N LEU A 86 12.05 -13.64 0.19
CA LEU A 86 12.44 -14.80 -0.62
C LEU A 86 11.84 -16.07 -0.01
N ARG A 87 10.80 -16.63 -0.63
CA ARG A 87 10.25 -17.95 -0.25
C ARG A 87 10.89 -19.09 -1.03
N PHE A 88 10.49 -19.28 -2.29
CA PHE A 88 10.88 -20.46 -3.08
C PHE A 88 11.34 -20.13 -4.50
N ASN A 89 10.82 -19.06 -5.11
CA ASN A 89 11.13 -18.71 -6.50
C ASN A 89 11.95 -17.41 -6.58
N VAL A 90 13.25 -17.58 -6.81
CA VAL A 90 14.22 -16.47 -6.95
C VAL A 90 13.86 -15.53 -8.09
N MET A 91 13.32 -16.06 -9.20
CA MET A 91 12.95 -15.26 -10.37
C MET A 91 11.76 -14.35 -10.08
N VAL A 92 10.76 -14.86 -9.36
CA VAL A 92 9.62 -14.05 -8.90
C VAL A 92 10.10 -13.03 -7.89
N HIS A 93 10.89 -13.43 -6.89
CA HIS A 93 11.44 -12.51 -5.89
C HIS A 93 12.21 -11.36 -6.57
N SER A 94 13.14 -11.66 -7.47
CA SER A 94 13.90 -10.65 -8.23
C SER A 94 13.00 -9.70 -9.02
N MET A 95 11.94 -10.23 -9.65
CA MET A 95 10.97 -9.40 -10.37
C MET A 95 10.23 -8.45 -9.44
N LEU A 96 9.72 -8.94 -8.31
CA LEU A 96 8.97 -8.11 -7.36
C LEU A 96 9.87 -7.07 -6.69
N SER A 97 11.11 -7.41 -6.32
CA SER A 97 12.09 -6.46 -5.78
C SER A 97 12.36 -5.31 -6.77
N ARG A 98 12.46 -5.62 -8.08
CA ARG A 98 12.67 -4.61 -9.12
C ARG A 98 11.45 -3.69 -9.26
N ILE A 99 10.23 -4.23 -9.20
CA ILE A 99 9.00 -3.42 -9.19
C ILE A 99 9.01 -2.48 -7.99
N GLY A 100 9.30 -2.99 -6.79
CA GLY A 100 9.41 -2.16 -5.59
C GLY A 100 10.47 -1.06 -5.72
N MET A 101 11.64 -1.38 -6.30
CA MET A 101 12.69 -0.39 -6.52
C MET A 101 12.29 0.67 -7.57
N ILE A 102 11.58 0.30 -8.63
CA ILE A 102 11.04 1.26 -9.62
C ILE A 102 10.16 2.29 -8.91
N VAL A 103 9.22 1.84 -8.09
CA VAL A 103 8.34 2.72 -7.29
C VAL A 103 9.16 3.64 -6.39
N TYR A 104 10.16 3.09 -5.68
CA TYR A 104 11.02 3.86 -4.78
C TYR A 104 11.80 4.95 -5.51
N VAL A 105 12.41 4.63 -6.65
CA VAL A 105 13.21 5.56 -7.46
C VAL A 105 12.33 6.66 -8.03
N ILE A 106 11.14 6.35 -8.54
CA ILE A 106 10.21 7.36 -9.04
C ILE A 106 9.76 8.29 -7.91
N ALA A 107 9.43 7.74 -6.74
CA ALA A 107 9.12 8.54 -5.55
C ALA A 107 10.31 9.43 -5.12
N HIS A 108 11.54 8.93 -5.24
CA HIS A 108 12.74 9.73 -5.01
C HIS A 108 12.87 10.89 -5.98
N GLN A 109 12.71 10.64 -7.28
CA GLN A 109 12.78 11.65 -8.33
C GLN A 109 11.69 12.72 -8.19
N LEU A 110 10.50 12.31 -7.75
CA LEU A 110 9.37 13.21 -7.44
C LEU A 110 9.49 13.88 -6.06
N LYS A 111 10.63 13.72 -5.38
CA LYS A 111 10.96 14.37 -4.10
C LYS A 111 9.99 14.04 -2.95
N VAL A 112 9.37 12.86 -2.98
CA VAL A 112 8.59 12.34 -1.85
C VAL A 112 9.51 12.21 -0.64
N LYS A 113 9.16 12.85 0.47
CA LYS A 113 10.01 12.90 1.68
C LYS A 113 9.99 11.56 2.43
N ASP A 114 8.82 11.04 2.74
CA ASP A 114 8.67 9.79 3.50
C ASP A 114 8.42 8.63 2.53
N LYS A 115 9.46 7.88 2.19
CA LYS A 115 9.35 6.70 1.34
C LYS A 115 10.17 5.54 1.89
N TYR A 116 9.56 4.38 2.03
CA TYR A 116 10.22 3.20 2.60
C TYR A 116 9.53 1.89 2.23
N PHE A 117 10.28 0.81 2.42
CA PHE A 117 9.79 -0.55 2.32
C PHE A 117 9.27 -1.02 3.68
N ILE A 118 8.17 -1.78 3.69
CA ILE A 118 7.62 -2.39 4.90
C ILE A 118 7.13 -3.80 4.64
N TRP A 119 7.43 -4.70 5.58
CA TRP A 119 6.88 -6.05 5.57
C TRP A 119 5.37 -6.04 5.79
N ALA A 120 4.62 -6.87 5.03
CA ALA A 120 3.18 -7.04 5.25
C ALA A 120 2.85 -7.45 6.70
N SER A 121 3.66 -8.29 7.32
CA SER A 121 3.50 -8.68 8.73
C SER A 121 3.63 -7.51 9.69
N SER A 122 4.56 -6.58 9.43
CA SER A 122 4.73 -5.36 10.21
C SER A 122 3.50 -4.45 10.06
N SER A 123 3.01 -4.25 8.84
CA SER A 123 1.79 -3.46 8.59
C SER A 123 0.57 -4.05 9.29
N ARG A 124 0.37 -5.37 9.20
CA ARG A 124 -0.71 -6.09 9.92
C ARG A 124 -0.62 -5.86 11.42
N LYS A 125 0.57 -6.00 12.01
CA LYS A 125 0.79 -5.77 13.44
C LYS A 125 0.47 -4.33 13.84
N LEU A 126 0.88 -3.35 13.03
CA LEU A 126 0.62 -1.92 13.29
C LEU A 126 -0.87 -1.61 13.38
N ILE A 127 -1.68 -2.24 12.52
CA ILE A 127 -3.13 -2.04 12.51
C ILE A 127 -3.89 -3.04 13.40
N GLY A 128 -3.17 -3.84 14.19
CA GLY A 128 -3.71 -4.81 15.14
C GLY A 128 -4.49 -5.95 14.48
N LEU A 129 -4.02 -6.46 13.34
CA LEU A 129 -4.47 -7.71 12.75
C LEU A 129 -3.56 -8.86 13.17
N LYS A 130 -4.11 -10.07 13.22
CA LYS A 130 -3.34 -11.27 13.54
C LYS A 130 -2.46 -11.71 12.36
N ASN A 131 -1.35 -12.36 12.67
CA ASN A 131 -0.58 -13.09 11.67
C ASN A 131 -1.31 -14.40 11.35
N ALA A 132 -2.10 -14.39 10.29
CA ALA A 132 -2.85 -15.54 9.81
C ALA A 132 -2.67 -15.72 8.28
N LYS A 133 -3.36 -16.71 7.71
CA LYS A 133 -3.48 -16.87 6.26
C LYS A 133 -4.16 -15.64 5.64
N LYS A 134 -3.86 -15.37 4.37
CA LYS A 134 -4.24 -14.14 3.66
C LYS A 134 -5.76 -13.89 3.70
N ASP A 135 -6.54 -14.90 3.36
CA ASP A 135 -8.01 -14.90 3.42
C ASP A 135 -8.56 -14.50 4.80
N ILE A 136 -8.00 -15.05 5.88
CA ILE A 136 -8.40 -14.74 7.25
C ILE A 136 -8.08 -13.28 7.60
N VAL A 137 -6.87 -12.83 7.26
CA VAL A 137 -6.42 -11.44 7.51
C VAL A 137 -7.32 -10.45 6.75
N GLN A 138 -7.65 -10.76 5.50
CA GLN A 138 -8.49 -9.92 4.66
C GLN A 138 -9.92 -9.81 5.18
N LYS A 139 -10.49 -10.93 5.62
CA LYS A 139 -11.81 -10.95 6.27
C LYS A 139 -11.80 -10.13 7.56
N GLU A 140 -10.81 -10.34 8.43
CA GLU A 140 -10.65 -9.59 9.68
C GLU A 140 -10.49 -8.08 9.41
N PHE A 141 -9.74 -7.70 8.38
CA PHE A 141 -9.61 -6.30 7.96
C PHE A 141 -10.95 -5.69 7.54
N LYS A 142 -11.70 -6.36 6.65
CA LYS A 142 -13.03 -5.90 6.20
C LYS A 142 -13.98 -5.69 7.38
N GLU A 143 -14.06 -6.68 8.27
CA GLU A 143 -14.90 -6.65 9.47
C GLU A 143 -14.49 -5.52 10.42
N LYS A 144 -13.19 -5.42 10.74
CA LYS A 144 -12.66 -4.43 11.68
C LYS A 144 -12.92 -2.99 11.20
N PHE A 145 -12.71 -2.72 9.92
CA PHE A 145 -12.83 -1.37 9.37
C PHE A 145 -14.18 -1.08 8.71
N ASN A 146 -15.09 -2.06 8.64
CA ASN A 146 -16.38 -1.98 7.94
C ASN A 146 -16.21 -1.55 6.47
N ILE A 147 -15.22 -2.15 5.81
CA ILE A 147 -14.89 -1.88 4.41
C ILE A 147 -15.56 -2.93 3.53
N LYS A 148 -16.35 -2.47 2.56
CA LYS A 148 -17.02 -3.31 1.57
C LYS A 148 -16.28 -3.24 0.24
N ILE A 149 -15.41 -4.21 0.00
CA ILE A 149 -14.68 -4.38 -1.26
C ILE A 149 -14.84 -5.81 -1.72
N GLU A 150 -15.15 -5.98 -3.00
CA GLU A 150 -15.29 -7.28 -3.65
C GLU A 150 -13.93 -7.85 -4.09
N ASP A 151 -13.07 -7.03 -4.71
CA ASP A 151 -11.74 -7.46 -5.14
C ASP A 151 -10.80 -7.59 -3.92
N GLU A 152 -10.55 -8.83 -3.50
CA GLU A 152 -9.77 -9.10 -2.30
C GLU A 152 -8.27 -8.82 -2.48
N ASP A 153 -7.77 -8.80 -3.71
CA ASP A 153 -6.35 -8.59 -3.98
C ASP A 153 -5.89 -7.17 -3.59
N ILE A 154 -6.82 -6.21 -3.48
CA ILE A 154 -6.47 -4.83 -3.12
C ILE A 154 -6.28 -4.61 -1.62
N ILE A 155 -6.74 -5.56 -0.81
CA ILE A 155 -6.78 -5.41 0.65
C ILE A 155 -5.38 -5.35 1.23
N ASP A 156 -4.41 -6.05 0.64
CA ASP A 156 -3.01 -5.98 1.10
C ASP A 156 -2.47 -4.54 0.92
N SER A 157 -2.75 -3.88 -0.21
CA SER A 157 -2.42 -2.45 -0.40
C SER A 157 -3.10 -1.53 0.62
N LEU A 158 -4.34 -1.82 1.00
CA LEU A 158 -5.06 -1.05 2.03
C LEU A 158 -4.47 -1.27 3.43
N ILE A 159 -4.10 -2.50 3.76
CA ILE A 159 -3.43 -2.84 5.02
C ILE A 159 -2.11 -2.07 5.14
N LEU A 160 -1.30 -2.04 4.06
CA LEU A 160 -0.08 -1.24 4.00
C LEU A 160 -0.37 0.25 4.19
N GLY A 161 -1.38 0.78 3.50
CA GLY A 161 -1.78 2.17 3.59
C GLY A 161 -2.22 2.57 5.00
N PHE A 162 -3.05 1.75 5.65
CA PHE A 162 -3.48 1.99 7.03
C PHE A 162 -2.29 1.91 8.00
N GLY A 163 -1.37 0.98 7.75
CA GLY A 163 -0.14 0.84 8.54
C GLY A 163 0.70 2.11 8.56
N GLY A 164 0.89 2.78 7.42
CA GLY A 164 1.69 4.01 7.41
C GLY A 164 0.93 5.32 7.50
N LEU A 165 -0.40 5.29 7.65
CA LEU A 165 -1.16 6.42 8.19
C LEU A 165 -0.85 6.67 9.67
N ILE A 166 -0.49 5.62 10.42
CA ILE A 166 -0.20 5.73 11.86
C ILE A 166 1.01 6.65 12.08
N GLU A 167 0.83 7.66 12.92
CA GLU A 167 1.93 8.54 13.35
C GLU A 167 2.97 7.72 14.10
N LYS A 168 4.26 7.92 13.77
CA LYS A 168 5.35 7.35 14.56
C LYS A 168 5.31 8.02 15.95
N VAL A 169 5.29 7.20 17.00
CA VAL A 169 5.53 7.69 18.36
C VAL A 169 7.04 7.80 18.47
N ASP A 170 7.55 9.03 18.60
CA ASP A 170 8.95 9.29 18.92
C ASP A 170 9.33 8.67 20.28
#